data_AF-A0A6L3VWM8-F1
#
_entry.id   AF-A0A6L3VWM8-F1
#
_cell.length_a   1.000
_cell.length_b   1.000
_cell.length_c   1.000
_cell.angle_alpha   90.00
_cell.angle_beta   90.00
_cell.angle_gamma   90.00
#
_symmetry.space_group_name_H-M   'P 1'
#
loop_
_entity.id
_entity.type
_entity.pdbx_description
1 polymer ?
#
loop_
_entity_poly.entity_id
_entity_poly.type
_entity_poly.pdbx_seq_one_letter_code
_entity_poly.pdbx_strand_id
1 'polypeptide(L)'
;MDALRQAKRPVSALAGPYGHPLHPLLVTVPIGAWTCSLVFDVASRLVGDPAFLAKGSMWLIGIGVAGALAAASAGFLDLLAIAPGTPAFRSALVHMSLNLAVTLAYVGGFGWRTAADHAGAVGAGQLALSAVSFAALAVSGYLGGRLAYRYGVRVADETAQAEGFTQADGPTQADASTQADGSTRADGLAASAPSAQEPASRRLTENEGSP
;
A
#
# COMPACT_ATOMS: atom_id res chain seq x y z
N MET A 1 -15.72 12.85 -9.72
CA MET A 1 -14.76 11.73 -9.54
C MET A 1 -15.38 10.79 -8.52
N ASP A 2 -15.57 9.52 -8.86
CA ASP A 2 -16.15 8.54 -7.91
C ASP A 2 -15.26 8.41 -6.66
N ALA A 3 -15.87 8.43 -5.47
CA ALA A 3 -15.16 8.34 -4.19
C ALA A 3 -14.25 7.10 -4.10
N LEU A 4 -14.61 6.01 -4.79
CA LEU A 4 -13.80 4.80 -4.89
C LEU A 4 -12.51 5.02 -5.70
N ARG A 5 -12.59 5.74 -6.83
CA ARG A 5 -11.39 6.08 -7.64
C ARG A 5 -10.46 7.02 -6.87
N GLN A 6 -11.02 7.92 -6.07
CA GLN A 6 -10.23 8.85 -5.25
C GLN A 6 -9.40 8.10 -4.20
N ALA A 7 -10.00 7.15 -3.48
CA ALA A 7 -9.32 6.39 -2.42
C ALA A 7 -8.18 5.48 -2.92
N LYS A 8 -8.14 5.14 -4.21
CA LYS A 8 -7.06 4.36 -4.83
C LYS A 8 -5.83 5.21 -5.16
N ARG A 9 -6.02 6.51 -5.42
CA ARG A 9 -4.96 7.42 -5.90
C ARG A 9 -4.19 8.09 -4.76
N PRO A 10 -2.88 8.33 -4.93
CA PRO A 10 -2.09 9.08 -3.95
C PRO A 10 -2.50 10.56 -3.94
N VAL A 11 -2.50 11.18 -2.76
CA VAL A 11 -2.69 12.64 -2.62
C VAL A 11 -1.42 13.43 -2.97
N SER A 12 -0.24 12.81 -2.86
CA SER A 12 1.06 13.40 -3.19
C SER A 12 2.11 12.31 -3.41
N ALA A 13 3.27 12.67 -3.98
CA ALA A 13 4.40 11.74 -4.14
C ALA A 13 4.93 11.17 -2.81
N LEU A 14 4.76 11.91 -1.71
CA LEU A 14 5.15 11.48 -0.36
C LEU A 14 4.25 10.34 0.19
N ALA A 15 3.08 10.10 -0.42
CA ALA A 15 2.24 8.93 -0.14
C ALA A 15 2.64 7.68 -0.97
N GLY A 16 3.65 7.81 -1.83
CA GLY A 16 4.11 6.79 -2.76
C GLY A 16 3.39 6.80 -4.11
N PRO A 17 3.92 6.09 -5.12
CA PRO A 17 3.27 5.97 -6.41
C PRO A 17 1.86 5.36 -6.33
N TYR A 18 1.13 5.46 -7.43
CA TYR A 18 -0.06 4.64 -7.62
C TYR A 18 0.32 3.15 -7.63
N GLY A 19 -0.48 2.30 -6.97
CA GLY A 19 -0.17 0.87 -6.81
C GLY A 19 0.98 0.54 -5.84
N HIS A 20 1.79 1.53 -5.43
CA HIS A 20 2.91 1.34 -4.49
C HIS A 20 2.84 2.32 -3.31
N PRO A 21 1.87 2.14 -2.39
CA PRO A 21 1.75 3.02 -1.24
C PRO A 21 2.95 2.89 -0.30
N LEU A 22 3.48 4.03 0.15
CA LEU A 22 4.62 4.05 1.09
C LEU A 22 4.21 3.62 2.51
N HIS A 23 2.97 3.89 2.92
CA HIS A 23 2.52 3.59 4.28
C HIS A 23 2.61 2.07 4.62
N PRO A 24 2.06 1.13 3.82
CA PRO A 24 2.20 -0.31 4.07
C PRO A 24 3.65 -0.82 4.06
N LEU A 25 4.55 -0.16 3.32
CA LEU A 25 5.98 -0.47 3.36
C LEU A 25 6.58 -0.03 4.70
N LEU A 26 6.32 1.21 5.13
CA LEU A 26 6.90 1.78 6.33
C LEU A 26 6.43 1.10 7.62
N VAL A 27 5.18 0.63 7.68
CA VAL A 27 4.67 -0.08 8.88
C VAL A 27 5.37 -1.40 9.16
N THR A 28 6.12 -1.97 8.21
CA THR A 28 6.92 -3.19 8.46
C THR A 28 8.01 -2.96 9.51
N VAL A 29 8.59 -1.75 9.56
CA VAL A 29 9.64 -1.37 10.51
C VAL A 29 9.14 -1.42 11.97
N PRO A 30 8.09 -0.67 12.38
CA PRO A 30 7.58 -0.74 13.75
C PRO A 30 7.07 -2.13 14.12
N ILE A 31 6.39 -2.83 13.22
CA ILE A 31 5.87 -4.18 13.51
C ILE A 31 7.02 -5.15 13.80
N GLY A 32 8.03 -5.19 12.93
CA GLY A 32 9.19 -6.07 13.13
C GLY A 32 9.98 -5.70 14.39
N ALA A 33 10.27 -4.42 14.58
CA ALA A 33 11.04 -3.94 15.73
C ALA A 33 10.32 -4.23 17.06
N TRP A 34 9.03 -3.96 17.17
CA TRP A 34 8.26 -4.20 18.40
C TRP A 34 7.96 -5.69 18.64
N THR A 35 7.87 -6.51 17.59
CA THR A 35 7.84 -7.97 17.74
C THR A 35 9.14 -8.47 18.37
N CYS A 36 10.29 -8.06 17.81
CA CYS A 36 11.60 -8.43 18.34
C CYS A 36 11.82 -7.90 19.76
N SER A 37 11.37 -6.67 20.07
CA SER A 37 11.50 -6.13 21.43
C SER A 37 10.71 -6.96 22.44
N LEU A 38 9.50 -7.41 22.09
CA LEU A 38 8.70 -8.26 22.97
C LEU A 38 9.37 -9.64 23.18
N VAL A 39 9.96 -10.22 22.13
CA VAL A 39 10.76 -11.45 22.25
C VAL A 39 11.95 -11.22 23.18
N PHE A 40 12.64 -10.10 23.08
CA PHE A 40 13.77 -9.76 23.95
C PHE A 40 13.33 -9.52 25.40
N ASP A 41 12.18 -8.86 25.61
CA ASP A 41 11.58 -8.68 26.94
C ASP A 41 11.38 -10.05 27.61
N VAL A 42 10.78 -11.01 26.90
CA VAL A 42 10.55 -12.37 27.41
C VAL A 42 11.87 -13.13 27.59
N ALA A 43 12.77 -13.10 26.62
CA ALA A 43 14.05 -13.80 26.69
C ALA A 43 14.93 -13.30 27.85
N SER A 44 14.88 -12.00 28.16
CA SER A 44 15.58 -11.42 29.32
C SER A 44 15.17 -12.06 30.65
N ARG A 45 14.00 -12.70 30.71
CA ARG A 45 13.49 -13.35 31.93
C ARG A 45 13.90 -14.82 32.05
N LEU A 46 14.50 -15.38 31.00
CA LEU A 46 14.83 -16.80 30.88
C LEU A 46 16.34 -17.08 30.92
N VAL A 47 17.17 -16.08 30.63
CA VAL A 47 18.63 -16.22 30.56
C VAL A 47 19.31 -15.77 31.85
N GLY A 48 20.53 -16.29 32.11
CA GLY A 48 21.33 -15.92 33.27
C GLY A 48 21.98 -14.53 33.20
N ASP A 49 22.25 -14.02 31.99
CA ASP A 49 22.77 -12.67 31.75
C ASP A 49 21.79 -11.86 30.87
N PRO A 50 20.83 -11.15 31.48
CA PRO A 50 19.71 -10.56 30.74
C PRO A 50 19.92 -9.12 30.28
N ALA A 51 21.00 -8.46 30.73
CA ALA A 51 21.19 -7.02 30.56
C ALA A 51 21.26 -6.60 29.08
N PHE A 52 21.92 -7.41 28.23
CA PHE A 52 22.03 -7.13 26.80
C PHE A 52 20.68 -7.22 26.08
N LEU A 53 19.79 -8.15 26.49
CA LEU A 53 18.45 -8.29 25.93
C LEU A 53 17.54 -7.14 26.35
N ALA A 54 17.61 -6.72 27.62
CA ALA A 54 16.87 -5.57 28.10
C ALA A 54 17.25 -4.28 27.34
N LYS A 55 18.56 -4.08 27.12
CA LYS A 55 19.07 -2.95 26.32
C LYS A 55 18.70 -3.05 24.85
N GLY A 56 18.79 -4.25 24.26
CA GLY A 56 18.36 -4.51 22.88
C GLY A 56 16.86 -4.23 22.68
N SER A 57 16.01 -4.65 23.62
CA SER A 57 14.58 -4.36 23.62
C SER A 57 14.32 -2.86 23.63
N MET A 58 15.00 -2.09 24.49
CA MET A 58 14.89 -0.62 24.52
C MET A 58 15.21 0.00 23.15
N TRP A 59 16.32 -0.39 22.51
CA TRP A 59 16.68 0.13 21.19
C TRP A 59 15.68 -0.24 20.10
N LEU A 60 15.19 -1.49 20.11
CA LEU A 60 14.17 -1.95 19.18
C LEU A 60 12.86 -1.16 19.35
N ILE A 61 12.48 -0.82 20.58
CA ILE A 61 11.35 0.07 20.83
C ILE A 61 11.59 1.44 20.20
N GLY A 62 12.78 2.03 20.40
CA GLY A 62 13.14 3.32 19.81
C GLY A 62 13.12 3.32 18.28
N ILE A 63 13.68 2.28 17.65
CA ILE A 63 13.64 2.07 16.19
C ILE A 63 12.19 1.96 15.73
N GLY A 64 11.36 1.19 16.45
CA GLY A 64 9.95 1.06 16.14
C GLY A 64 9.19 2.38 16.25
N VAL A 65 9.47 3.20 17.27
CA VAL A 65 8.89 4.55 17.38
C VAL A 65 9.26 5.42 16.18
N ALA A 66 10.53 5.45 15.78
CA ALA A 66 10.96 6.22 14.61
C ALA A 66 10.25 5.74 13.32
N GLY A 67 10.17 4.42 13.12
CA GLY A 67 9.45 3.83 12.00
C GLY A 67 7.94 4.13 12.03
N ALA A 68 7.32 4.10 13.21
CA ALA A 68 5.90 4.41 13.39
C ALA A 68 5.58 5.87 13.04
N LEU A 69 6.45 6.83 13.39
CA LEU A 69 6.27 8.24 13.04
C LEU A 69 6.37 8.47 11.53
N ALA A 70 7.34 7.82 10.87
CA ALA A 70 7.46 7.85 9.41
C ALA A 70 6.20 7.24 8.75
N ALA A 71 5.76 6.07 9.20
CA ALA A 71 4.57 5.40 8.70
C ALA A 71 3.29 6.23 8.95
N ALA A 72 3.16 6.87 10.11
CA ALA A 72 2.01 7.72 10.45
C ALA A 72 1.92 8.94 9.53
N SER A 73 3.06 9.52 9.13
CA SER A 73 3.10 10.63 8.18
C SER A 73 2.54 10.23 6.82
N ALA A 74 2.98 9.08 6.29
CA ALA A 74 2.45 8.54 5.03
C ALA A 74 0.96 8.12 5.16
N GLY A 75 0.59 7.48 6.27
CA GLY A 75 -0.79 7.03 6.52
C GLY A 75 -1.78 8.19 6.70
N PHE A 76 -1.33 9.33 7.23
CA PHE A 76 -2.14 10.54 7.30
C PHE A 76 -2.44 11.09 5.90
N LEU A 77 -1.46 11.05 4.98
CA LEU A 77 -1.69 11.41 3.58
C LEU A 77 -2.70 10.46 2.92
N ASP A 78 -2.61 9.15 3.19
CA ASP A 78 -3.58 8.18 2.68
C ASP A 78 -5.00 8.42 3.24
N LEU A 79 -5.13 8.83 4.51
CA LEU A 79 -6.42 9.19 5.11
C LEU A 79 -7.10 10.35 4.36
N LEU A 80 -6.33 11.34 3.92
CA LEU A 80 -6.86 12.49 3.16
C LEU A 80 -7.41 12.08 1.78
N ALA A 81 -7.01 10.93 1.24
CA ALA A 81 -7.56 10.39 -0.01
C ALA A 81 -8.98 9.80 0.18
N ILE A 82 -9.38 9.50 1.41
CA ILE A 82 -10.64 8.81 1.71
C ILE A 82 -11.76 9.84 1.91
N ALA A 83 -12.85 9.69 1.17
CA ALA A 83 -14.02 10.55 1.30
C ALA A 83 -14.61 10.51 2.73
N PRO A 84 -14.83 11.68 3.38
CA PRO A 84 -15.43 11.76 4.71
C PRO A 84 -16.82 11.11 4.79
N GLY A 85 -17.23 10.69 6.00
CA GLY A 85 -18.56 10.11 6.26
C GLY A 85 -18.73 8.65 5.82
N THR A 86 -17.79 8.09 5.07
CA THR A 86 -17.83 6.69 4.63
C THR A 86 -17.47 5.70 5.76
N PRO A 87 -17.89 4.43 5.67
CA PRO A 87 -17.41 3.37 6.56
C PRO A 87 -15.88 3.19 6.52
N ALA A 88 -15.26 3.37 5.34
CA ALA A 88 -13.81 3.34 5.17
C ALA A 88 -13.14 4.47 5.98
N PHE A 89 -13.63 5.71 5.87
CA PHE A 89 -13.10 6.85 6.62
C PHE A 89 -13.19 6.65 8.13
N ARG A 90 -14.34 6.18 8.64
CA ARG A 90 -14.50 5.86 10.07
C ARG A 90 -13.53 4.78 10.53
N SER A 91 -13.35 3.72 9.75
CA SER A 91 -12.37 2.67 10.06
C SER A 91 -10.93 3.20 10.02
N ALA A 92 -10.61 4.12 9.11
CA ALA A 92 -9.30 4.74 8.98
C ALA A 92 -8.98 5.65 10.17
N LEU A 93 -9.96 6.43 10.65
CA LEU A 93 -9.82 7.23 11.87
C LEU A 93 -9.57 6.35 13.10
N VAL A 94 -10.37 5.29 13.30
CA VAL A 94 -10.17 4.36 14.43
C VAL A 94 -8.79 3.71 14.38
N HIS A 95 -8.36 3.25 13.20
CA HIS A 95 -7.03 2.68 12.99
C HIS A 95 -5.91 3.69 13.33
N MET A 96 -6.00 4.93 12.81
CA MET A 96 -5.03 5.98 13.07
C MET A 96 -4.96 6.34 14.56
N SER A 97 -6.11 6.53 15.22
CA SER A 97 -6.18 6.84 16.65
C SER A 97 -5.58 5.72 17.50
N LEU A 98 -5.87 4.46 17.16
CA LEU A 98 -5.33 3.30 17.87
C LEU A 98 -3.81 3.22 17.72
N ASN A 99 -3.27 3.42 16.52
CA ASN A 99 -1.82 3.43 16.30
C ASN A 99 -1.12 4.60 16.98
N LEU A 100 -1.75 5.77 17.06
CA LEU A 100 -1.21 6.89 17.81
C LEU A 100 -1.12 6.56 19.30
N ALA A 101 -2.16 5.95 19.88
CA ALA A 101 -2.14 5.49 21.27
C ALA A 101 -1.06 4.42 21.52
N VAL A 102 -0.93 3.44 20.62
CA VAL A 102 0.14 2.43 20.68
C VAL A 102 1.53 3.08 20.62
N THR A 103 1.73 4.03 19.69
CA THR A 103 3.02 4.74 19.54
C THR A 103 3.35 5.53 20.80
N LEU A 104 2.39 6.25 21.38
CA LEU A 104 2.57 6.98 22.64
C LEU A 104 2.89 6.04 23.81
N ALA A 105 2.25 4.86 23.87
CA ALA A 105 2.57 3.85 24.87
C ALA A 105 4.01 3.33 24.73
N TYR A 106 4.48 3.10 23.50
CA TYR A 106 5.88 2.73 23.25
C TYR A 106 6.86 3.87 23.53
N VAL A 107 6.51 5.13 23.26
CA VAL A 107 7.30 6.31 23.67
C VAL A 107 7.43 6.38 25.18
N GLY A 108 6.32 6.21 25.92
CA GLY A 108 6.33 6.14 27.38
C GLY A 108 7.15 4.97 27.90
N GLY A 109 7.00 3.79 27.28
CA GLY A 109 7.79 2.60 27.60
C GLY A 109 9.28 2.75 27.29
N PHE A 110 9.64 3.47 26.23
CA PHE A 110 11.03 3.84 25.92
C PHE A 110 11.59 4.76 26.99
N GLY A 111 10.88 5.84 27.34
CA GLY A 111 11.30 6.76 28.40
C GLY A 111 11.45 6.06 29.76
N TRP A 112 10.52 5.16 30.10
CA TRP A 112 10.61 4.35 31.32
C TRP A 112 11.85 3.45 31.31
N ARG A 113 12.16 2.80 30.19
CA ARG A 113 13.36 1.96 30.07
C ARG A 113 14.64 2.78 30.13
N THR A 114 14.73 3.91 29.43
CA THR A 114 15.91 4.79 29.43
C THR A 114 16.28 5.30 30.83
N ALA A 115 15.30 5.49 31.70
CA ALA A 115 15.51 5.89 33.09
C ALA A 115 15.95 4.74 34.02
N ALA A 116 15.95 3.49 33.54
CA ALA A 116 16.35 2.31 34.31
C ALA A 116 17.84 1.96 34.11
N ASP A 117 18.44 1.32 35.10
CA ASP A 117 19.87 0.93 35.08
C ASP A 117 20.16 -0.29 34.16
N HIS A 118 19.12 -0.96 33.65
CA HIS A 118 19.22 -2.14 32.77
C HIS A 118 20.11 -3.29 33.31
N ALA A 119 20.41 -3.30 34.62
CA ALA A 119 21.28 -4.29 35.26
C ALA A 119 20.65 -5.69 35.37
N GLY A 120 19.35 -5.82 35.08
CA GLY A 120 18.61 -7.07 35.20
C GLY A 120 17.59 -7.26 34.08
N ALA A 121 16.79 -8.30 34.22
CA ALA A 121 15.69 -8.60 33.31
C ALA A 121 14.67 -7.45 33.24
N VAL A 122 13.92 -7.40 32.14
CA VAL A 122 12.86 -6.40 31.96
C VAL A 122 11.81 -6.55 33.07
N GLY A 123 11.46 -5.42 33.70
CA GLY A 123 10.49 -5.41 34.80
C GLY A 123 9.11 -5.87 34.34
N ALA A 124 8.35 -6.54 35.22
CA ALA A 124 7.04 -7.08 34.87
C ALA A 124 6.07 -6.01 34.32
N GLY A 125 6.11 -4.78 34.85
CA GLY A 125 5.31 -3.67 34.34
C GLY A 125 5.72 -3.19 32.95
N GLN A 126 7.02 -3.18 32.64
CA GLN A 126 7.53 -2.81 31.32
C GLN A 126 7.15 -3.87 30.27
N LEU A 127 7.25 -5.15 30.63
CA LEU A 127 6.81 -6.27 29.79
C LEU A 127 5.29 -6.24 29.57
N ALA A 128 4.50 -5.99 30.62
CA ALA A 128 3.04 -5.90 30.51
C ALA A 128 2.63 -4.75 29.58
N LEU A 129 3.27 -3.58 29.70
CA LEU A 129 3.04 -2.46 28.79
C LEU A 129 3.36 -2.85 27.34
N SER A 130 4.54 -3.44 27.07
CA SER A 130 4.89 -3.93 25.72
C SER A 130 3.84 -4.90 25.18
N ALA A 131 3.43 -5.89 25.97
CA ALA A 131 2.49 -6.92 25.54
C ALA A 131 1.10 -6.35 25.22
N VAL A 132 0.59 -5.45 26.07
CA VAL A 132 -0.70 -4.78 25.83
C VAL A 132 -0.63 -3.88 24.60
N SER A 133 0.44 -3.09 24.46
CA SER A 133 0.65 -2.25 23.27
C SER A 133 0.77 -3.09 21.99
N PHE A 134 1.44 -4.24 22.05
CA PHE A 134 1.56 -5.16 20.92
C PHE A 134 0.23 -5.83 20.57
N ALA A 135 -0.57 -6.23 21.56
CA ALA A 135 -1.92 -6.75 21.32
C ALA A 135 -2.82 -5.69 20.66
N ALA A 136 -2.77 -4.45 21.13
CA ALA A 136 -3.48 -3.32 20.52
C ALA A 136 -2.99 -3.05 19.08
N LEU A 137 -1.68 -3.17 18.82
CA LEU A 137 -1.13 -3.10 17.47
C LEU A 137 -1.69 -4.20 16.55
N ALA A 138 -1.83 -5.44 17.04
CA ALA A 138 -2.41 -6.52 16.25
C ALA A 138 -3.88 -6.25 15.87
N VAL A 139 -4.69 -5.74 16.82
CA VAL A 139 -6.07 -5.29 16.55
C VAL A 139 -6.07 -4.17 15.51
N SER A 140 -5.16 -3.21 15.63
CA SER A 140 -4.99 -2.14 14.64
C SER A 140 -4.60 -2.69 13.26
N GLY A 141 -3.71 -3.68 13.20
CA GLY A 141 -3.30 -4.35 11.97
C GLY A 141 -4.47 -5.01 11.24
N TYR A 142 -5.38 -5.65 11.97
CA TYR A 142 -6.63 -6.17 11.39
C TYR A 142 -7.49 -5.07 10.75
N LEU A 143 -7.62 -3.90 11.41
CA LEU A 143 -8.34 -2.75 10.85
C LEU A 143 -7.65 -2.21 9.58
N GLY A 144 -6.32 -2.15 9.58
CA GLY A 144 -5.51 -1.75 8.41
C GLY A 144 -5.70 -2.71 7.24
N GLY A 145 -5.64 -4.02 7.50
CA GLY A 145 -5.94 -5.05 6.50
C GLY A 145 -7.36 -4.91 5.93
N ARG A 146 -8.35 -4.60 6.79
CA ARG A 146 -9.71 -4.34 6.32
C ARG A 146 -9.79 -3.11 5.40
N LEU A 147 -9.03 -2.04 5.68
CA LEU A 147 -8.98 -0.87 4.79
C LEU A 147 -8.41 -1.22 3.41
N ALA A 148 -7.30 -1.96 3.37
CA ALA A 148 -6.65 -2.36 2.12
C ALA A 148 -7.47 -3.40 1.35
N TYR A 149 -7.79 -4.53 1.98
CA TYR A 149 -8.35 -5.70 1.29
C TYR A 149 -9.87 -5.65 1.13
N ARG A 150 -10.61 -5.01 2.05
CA ARG A 150 -12.08 -4.94 1.96
C ARG A 150 -12.58 -3.66 1.31
N TYR A 151 -11.91 -2.54 1.56
CA TYR A 151 -12.32 -1.23 1.00
C TYR A 151 -11.44 -0.74 -0.14
N GLY A 152 -10.35 -1.46 -0.48
CA GLY A 152 -9.50 -1.12 -1.63
C GLY A 152 -8.72 0.19 -1.47
N VAL A 153 -8.51 0.68 -0.25
CA VAL A 153 -7.78 1.92 0.00
C VAL A 153 -6.33 1.77 -0.47
N ARG A 154 -5.90 2.64 -1.38
CA ARG A 154 -4.55 2.65 -1.99
C ARG A 154 -4.16 1.35 -2.71
N VAL A 155 -5.14 0.50 -3.03
CA VAL A 155 -4.98 -0.65 -3.91
C VAL A 155 -5.24 -0.22 -5.36
N ALA A 156 -4.48 -0.76 -6.32
CA ALA A 156 -4.69 -0.48 -7.73
C ALA A 156 -6.15 -0.78 -8.16
N ASP A 157 -6.62 -0.08 -9.19
CA ASP A 157 -7.90 -0.40 -9.79
C ASP A 157 -7.90 -1.76 -10.49
N GLU A 158 -9.10 -2.27 -10.71
CA GLU A 158 -9.37 -3.59 -11.25
C GLU A 158 -8.82 -3.71 -12.68
N THR A 159 -8.82 -2.60 -13.45
CA THR A 159 -8.22 -2.54 -14.79
C THR A 159 -6.72 -2.75 -14.76
N ALA A 160 -5.99 -2.06 -13.88
CA ALA A 160 -4.55 -2.24 -13.70
C ALA A 160 -4.21 -3.62 -13.11
N GLN A 161 -5.06 -4.17 -12.23
CA GLN A 161 -4.88 -5.52 -11.70
C GLN A 161 -5.06 -6.60 -12.76
N ALA A 162 -5.97 -6.40 -13.72
CA ALA A 162 -6.22 -7.35 -14.80
C ALA A 162 -4.97 -7.60 -15.67
N GLU A 163 -4.07 -6.61 -15.80
CA GLU A 163 -2.81 -6.74 -16.54
C GLU A 163 -1.97 -7.93 -16.05
N GLY A 164 -2.02 -8.26 -14.75
CA GLY A 164 -1.30 -9.40 -14.18
C GLY A 164 -1.89 -10.78 -14.50
N PHE A 165 -3.11 -10.83 -15.05
CA PHE A 165 -3.85 -12.06 -15.34
C PHE A 165 -4.23 -12.23 -16.82
N THR A 166 -4.06 -11.19 -17.64
CA THR A 166 -4.17 -11.30 -19.10
C THR A 166 -2.88 -11.93 -19.65
N GLN A 167 -3.00 -13.02 -20.41
CA GLN A 167 -1.88 -13.53 -21.19
C GLN A 167 -1.46 -12.41 -22.16
N ALA A 168 -0.17 -12.09 -22.20
CA ALA A 168 0.34 -11.38 -23.36
C ALA A 168 0.12 -12.31 -24.55
N ASP A 169 -0.73 -11.93 -25.50
CA ASP A 169 -0.88 -12.69 -26.74
C ASP A 169 0.51 -12.80 -27.37
N GLY A 170 1.18 -13.94 -27.18
CA GLY A 170 2.38 -14.27 -27.92
C GLY A 170 2.01 -14.31 -29.39
N PRO A 171 2.95 -13.97 -30.31
CA PRO A 171 2.64 -13.84 -31.72
C PRO A 171 1.85 -15.06 -32.19
N THR A 172 0.61 -14.81 -32.63
CA THR A 172 -0.34 -15.82 -33.05
C THR A 172 0.38 -16.77 -34.01
N GLN A 173 0.39 -18.07 -33.69
CA GLN A 173 1.04 -19.11 -34.49
C GLN A 173 0.49 -19.20 -35.94
N ALA A 174 -0.50 -18.38 -36.29
CA ALA A 174 -1.01 -18.13 -37.64
C ALA A 174 0.00 -17.43 -38.57
N ASP A 175 0.98 -16.68 -38.04
CA ASP A 175 2.01 -16.03 -38.86
C ASP A 175 3.18 -16.95 -39.20
N ALA A 176 3.36 -18.04 -38.44
CA ALA A 176 4.43 -19.03 -38.67
C ALA A 176 4.13 -19.97 -39.85
N SER A 177 2.85 -20.20 -40.16
CA SER A 177 2.45 -21.04 -41.31
C SER A 177 2.48 -20.29 -42.65
N THR A 178 2.43 -18.96 -42.64
CA THR A 178 2.40 -18.14 -43.87
C THR A 178 3.79 -17.77 -44.38
N GLN A 179 4.81 -17.73 -43.51
CA GLN A 179 6.19 -17.42 -43.94
C GLN A 179 6.94 -18.61 -44.57
N ALA A 180 6.45 -19.84 -44.43
CA ALA A 180 7.08 -21.01 -45.03
C ALA A 180 6.77 -21.19 -46.53
N ASP A 181 5.75 -20.51 -47.07
CA ASP A 181 5.21 -20.76 -48.43
C ASP A 181 5.53 -19.65 -49.46
N GLY A 182 6.15 -18.54 -49.05
CA GLY A 182 6.29 -17.34 -49.90
C GLY A 182 7.58 -17.23 -50.74
N SER A 183 8.53 -18.16 -50.61
CA SER A 183 9.80 -18.10 -51.35
C SER A 183 9.67 -18.72 -52.74
N THR A 184 9.05 -18.02 -53.70
CA THR A 184 9.47 -17.94 -55.11
C THR A 184 8.43 -17.19 -55.95
N ARG A 185 8.78 -16.00 -56.47
CA ARG A 185 8.93 -15.67 -57.91
C ARG A 185 8.89 -14.16 -58.11
N ALA A 186 9.86 -13.70 -58.89
CA ALA A 186 10.19 -12.30 -59.16
C ALA A 186 9.33 -11.64 -60.25
N ASP A 187 9.59 -10.34 -60.44
CA ASP A 187 9.30 -9.46 -61.58
C ASP A 187 7.87 -8.86 -61.61
N GLY A 188 7.61 -7.57 -61.82
CA GLY A 188 8.39 -6.42 -62.27
C GLY A 188 7.42 -5.42 -62.95
N LEU A 189 7.68 -4.11 -62.83
CA LEU A 189 7.08 -2.95 -63.56
C LEU A 189 5.58 -2.65 -63.31
N ALA A 190 5.23 -1.53 -62.66
CA ALA A 190 5.19 -0.12 -63.13
C ALA A 190 3.89 0.28 -63.87
N ALA A 191 3.19 1.28 -63.33
CA ALA A 191 2.89 2.58 -63.98
C ALA A 191 1.47 3.16 -63.73
N SER A 192 1.46 4.49 -63.53
CA SER A 192 0.45 5.49 -63.95
C SER A 192 -0.67 5.92 -62.97
N ALA A 193 -0.59 7.19 -62.56
CA ALA A 193 -1.69 8.04 -62.04
C ALA A 193 -2.29 8.90 -63.19
N PRO A 194 -3.11 9.98 -63.01
CA PRO A 194 -3.98 10.46 -61.92
C PRO A 194 -5.37 11.02 -62.42
N SER A 195 -6.07 11.79 -61.55
CA SER A 195 -7.15 12.80 -61.78
C SER A 195 -8.62 12.31 -61.68
N ALA A 196 -9.63 13.04 -61.21
CA ALA A 196 -9.82 14.25 -60.38
C ALA A 196 -11.36 14.39 -60.14
N GLN A 197 -11.77 15.25 -59.18
CA GLN A 197 -13.05 15.97 -59.03
C GLN A 197 -13.95 15.66 -57.81
N GLU A 198 -14.06 16.71 -56.98
CA GLU A 198 -15.03 17.04 -55.91
C GLU A 198 -16.23 17.83 -56.54
N PRO A 199 -17.16 18.47 -55.80
CA PRO A 199 -18.15 18.07 -54.76
C PRO A 199 -19.62 18.40 -55.17
N ALA A 200 -20.66 17.99 -54.41
CA ALA A 200 -21.93 18.75 -54.24
C ALA A 200 -23.01 18.11 -53.32
N SER A 201 -23.31 18.79 -52.21
CA SER A 201 -24.62 19.35 -51.77
C SER A 201 -25.96 18.59 -51.86
N ARG A 202 -26.64 18.36 -50.70
CA ARG A 202 -28.10 18.61 -50.41
C ARG A 202 -28.44 18.15 -48.96
N ARG A 203 -28.74 19.04 -47.99
CA ARG A 203 -30.00 19.74 -47.60
C ARG A 203 -31.17 18.87 -47.06
N LEU A 204 -31.49 19.10 -45.76
CA LEU A 204 -32.79 19.15 -45.02
C LEU A 204 -33.68 17.88 -45.02
N THR A 205 -34.26 17.42 -43.90
CA THR A 205 -35.32 18.03 -43.04
C THR A 205 -35.27 17.47 -41.59
N GLU A 206 -35.39 18.26 -40.51
CA GLU A 206 -36.62 18.48 -39.69
C GLU A 206 -37.48 17.22 -39.42
N ASN A 207 -37.73 16.86 -38.14
CA ASN A 207 -39.00 17.14 -37.43
C ASN A 207 -39.14 16.42 -36.06
N GLU A 208 -39.57 17.19 -35.03
CA GLU A 208 -40.40 16.90 -33.84
C GLU A 208 -40.12 15.70 -32.88
N GLY A 209 -40.30 15.76 -31.55
CA GLY A 209 -40.98 16.73 -30.68
C GLY A 209 -42.16 16.13 -29.90
N SER A 210 -41.90 15.61 -28.67
CA SER A 210 -42.84 15.31 -27.54
C SER A 210 -43.98 14.28 -27.75
N PRO A 211 -44.55 13.67 -26.68
CA PRO A 211 -45.10 14.31 -25.47
C PRO A 211 -44.19 14.29 -24.26
#